data_AF-A0AAU0NQ28-F1
#
_entry.id   AF-A0AAU0NQ28-F1
#
_cell.length_a   1.000
_cell.length_b   1.000
_cell.length_c   1.000
_cell.angle_alpha   90.00
_cell.angle_beta   90.00
_cell.angle_gamma   90.00
#
_symmetry.space_group_name_H-M   'P 1'
#
loop_
_entity.id
_entity.type
_entity.pdbx_description
1 polymer ?
#
loop_
_entity_poly.entity_id
_entity_poly.type
_entity_poly.pdbx_seq_one_letter_code
_entity_poly.pdbx_strand_id
1 'polypeptide(L)'
;MILVIIVLIITGTLLIVLNFNAMKKEKFTSVLNNKKEDLTDYKLEIGKVKKEFSETILELQKEIEDLKVKINLMESSNCESRSELQNKIAGEQLHIEINDELDKKDEIENKSEIKIEYNENKLNNELKTSENIKVGNNGIKVDKINRMINEGMSVDEIAEELNIGKGEVLLIKELYVK
;
A
#
# COMPACT_ATOMS: atom_id res chain seq x y z
N MET A 1 23.23 -4.86 72.07
CA MET A 1 22.22 -5.52 71.22
C MET A 1 21.45 -4.51 70.37
N ILE A 2 20.78 -3.50 70.96
CA ILE A 2 20.05 -2.44 70.21
C ILE A 2 20.93 -1.70 69.20
N LEU A 3 22.16 -1.32 69.58
CA LEU A 3 23.05 -0.53 68.70
C LEU A 3 23.46 -1.30 67.44
N VAL A 4 23.61 -2.62 67.55
CA VAL A 4 23.93 -3.52 66.42
C VAL A 4 22.76 -3.59 65.44
N ILE A 5 21.52 -3.63 65.96
CA ILE A 5 20.30 -3.64 65.14
C ILE A 5 20.17 -2.35 64.34
N ILE A 6 20.46 -1.19 64.95
CA ILE A 6 20.40 0.12 64.30
C ILE A 6 21.41 0.21 63.14
N VAL A 7 22.64 -0.28 63.33
CA VAL A 7 23.67 -0.30 62.28
C VAL A 7 23.24 -1.20 61.11
N LEU A 8 22.63 -2.36 61.37
CA LEU A 8 22.13 -3.26 60.34
C LEU A 8 21.02 -2.62 59.49
N ILE A 9 20.09 -1.90 60.13
CA ILE A 9 19.03 -1.19 59.43
C ILE A 9 19.63 -0.09 58.55
N ILE A 10 20.53 0.75 59.08
CA ILE A 10 21.15 1.85 58.33
C ILE A 10 21.90 1.31 57.10
N THR A 11 22.69 0.25 57.27
CA THR A 11 23.46 -0.34 56.15
C THR A 11 22.53 -0.93 55.09
N GLY A 12 21.43 -1.57 55.51
CA GLY A 12 20.40 -2.09 54.60
C GLY A 12 19.72 -0.98 53.80
N THR A 13 19.28 0.08 54.47
CA THR A 13 18.66 1.23 53.79
C THR A 13 19.64 1.95 52.86
N LEU A 14 20.91 2.07 53.27
CA LEU A 14 21.96 2.66 52.45
C LEU A 14 22.20 1.87 51.17
N LEU A 15 22.23 0.53 51.25
CA LEU A 15 22.36 -0.35 50.09
C LEU A 15 21.16 -0.25 49.14
N ILE A 16 19.95 -0.15 49.67
CA ILE A 16 18.72 0.02 48.86
C ILE A 16 18.80 1.34 48.08
N VAL A 17 19.18 2.44 48.74
CA VAL A 17 19.32 3.77 48.10
C VAL A 17 20.41 3.77 47.03
N LEU A 18 21.57 3.19 47.33
CA LEU A 18 22.68 3.09 46.38
C LEU A 18 22.30 2.26 45.14
N ASN A 19 21.59 1.16 45.32
CA ASN A 19 21.14 0.29 44.22
C ASN A 19 20.06 0.97 43.37
N PHE A 20 19.07 1.62 44.01
CA PHE A 20 18.04 2.38 43.32
C PHE A 20 18.63 3.49 42.44
N ASN A 21 19.60 4.24 42.98
CA ASN A 21 20.27 5.31 42.23
C ASN A 21 21.14 4.75 41.08
N ALA A 22 21.72 3.56 41.23
CA ALA A 22 22.46 2.89 40.17
C ALA A 22 21.55 2.41 39.02
N MET A 23 20.35 1.90 39.32
CA MET A 23 19.37 1.46 38.33
C MET A 23 18.76 2.63 37.53
N LYS A 24 18.67 3.81 38.12
CA LYS A 24 18.12 5.01 37.45
C LYS A 24 19.08 5.64 36.43
N LYS A 25 20.24 5.05 36.14
CA LYS A 25 21.16 5.57 35.11
C LYS A 25 20.52 5.49 33.72
N GLU A 26 20.05 6.64 33.27
CA GLU A 26 19.20 6.94 32.09
C GLU A 26 19.75 6.51 30.72
N LYS A 27 20.98 5.95 30.66
CA LYS A 27 21.65 5.58 29.41
C LYS A 27 20.91 4.46 28.65
N PHE A 28 20.28 3.52 29.35
CA PHE A 28 19.49 2.47 28.70
C PHE A 28 18.12 2.96 28.24
N THR A 29 17.47 3.82 29.04
CA THR A 29 16.15 4.37 28.72
C THR A 29 16.19 5.23 27.47
N SER A 30 17.22 6.09 27.33
CA SER A 30 17.40 6.92 26.14
C SER A 30 17.66 6.07 24.88
N VAL A 31 18.54 5.07 24.96
CA VAL A 31 18.82 4.18 23.81
C VAL A 31 17.58 3.36 23.41
N LEU A 32 16.78 2.92 24.37
CA LEU A 32 15.55 2.17 24.10
C LEU A 32 14.47 3.06 23.47
N ASN A 33 14.30 4.28 23.97
CA ASN A 33 13.33 5.23 23.43
C ASN A 33 13.70 5.65 22.00
N ASN A 34 14.97 5.94 21.71
CA ASN A 34 15.41 6.26 20.35
C ASN A 34 15.15 5.09 19.39
N LYS A 35 15.51 3.86 19.77
CA LYS A 35 15.21 2.67 18.96
C LYS A 35 13.70 2.44 18.76
N LYS A 36 12.88 2.79 19.76
CA LYS A 36 11.41 2.66 19.68
C LYS A 36 10.81 3.70 18.72
N GLU A 37 11.33 4.92 18.73
CA GLU A 37 10.95 5.98 17.80
C GLU A 37 11.29 5.56 16.36
N ASP A 38 12.53 5.11 16.10
CA ASP A 38 12.95 4.60 14.78
C ASP A 38 12.01 3.49 14.26
N LEU A 39 11.69 2.49 15.10
CA LEU A 39 10.77 1.40 14.73
C LEU A 39 9.35 1.89 14.43
N THR A 40 8.92 2.97 15.09
CA THR A 40 7.60 3.57 14.86
C THR A 40 7.57 4.26 13.49
N ASP A 41 8.64 4.94 13.12
CA ASP A 41 8.78 5.59 11.81
C ASP A 41 8.81 4.57 10.67
N TYR A 42 9.58 3.48 10.80
CA TYR A 42 9.55 2.39 9.81
C TYR A 42 8.17 1.76 9.68
N LYS A 43 7.41 1.65 10.78
CA LYS A 43 6.05 1.13 10.76
C LYS A 43 5.07 2.10 10.09
N LEU A 44 5.31 3.40 10.17
CA LEU A 44 4.54 4.42 9.45
C LEU A 44 4.85 4.37 7.96
N GLU A 45 6.12 4.29 7.58
CA GLU A 45 6.55 4.18 6.18
C GLU A 45 6.02 2.92 5.50
N ILE A 46 6.09 1.75 6.14
CA ILE A 46 5.50 0.53 5.59
C ILE A 46 3.97 0.65 5.44
N GLY A 47 3.32 1.42 6.31
CA GLY A 47 1.90 1.74 6.20
C GLY A 47 1.59 2.58 4.96
N LYS A 48 2.40 3.61 4.70
CA LYS A 48 2.28 4.46 3.49
C LYS A 48 2.50 3.64 2.22
N VAL A 49 3.56 2.83 2.20
CA VAL A 49 3.88 1.95 1.07
C VAL A 49 2.73 0.99 0.79
N LYS A 50 2.18 0.33 1.82
CA LYS A 50 1.01 -0.55 1.64
C LYS A 50 -0.20 0.19 1.08
N LYS A 51 -0.46 1.40 1.56
CA LYS A 51 -1.56 2.23 1.06
C LYS A 51 -1.37 2.55 -0.42
N GLU A 52 -0.21 3.05 -0.82
CA GLU A 52 0.12 3.37 -2.21
C GLU A 52 -0.03 2.14 -3.12
N PHE A 53 0.50 0.97 -2.69
CA PHE A 53 0.32 -0.28 -3.44
C PHE A 53 -1.15 -0.71 -3.57
N SER A 54 -1.95 -0.59 -2.49
CA SER A 54 -3.37 -0.91 -2.55
C SER A 54 -4.14 0.00 -3.50
N GLU A 55 -3.81 1.30 -3.52
CA GLU A 55 -4.39 2.27 -4.45
C GLU A 55 -4.03 1.91 -5.90
N THR A 56 -2.76 1.61 -6.19
CA THR A 56 -2.33 1.17 -7.53
C THR A 56 -3.01 -0.13 -7.97
N ILE A 57 -3.11 -1.14 -7.09
CA ILE A 57 -3.78 -2.41 -7.42
C ILE A 57 -5.26 -2.18 -7.73
N LEU A 58 -5.95 -1.35 -6.95
CA LEU A 58 -7.36 -1.03 -7.17
C LEU A 58 -7.56 -0.29 -8.51
N GLU A 59 -6.70 0.67 -8.82
CA GLU A 59 -6.74 1.40 -10.08
C GLU A 59 -6.53 0.46 -11.28
N LEU A 60 -5.55 -0.43 -11.22
CA LEU A 60 -5.33 -1.46 -12.25
C LEU A 60 -6.54 -2.39 -12.40
N GLN A 61 -7.16 -2.82 -11.30
CA GLN A 61 -8.37 -3.66 -11.35
C GLN A 61 -9.52 -2.93 -12.04
N LYS A 62 -9.70 -1.63 -11.75
CA LYS A 62 -10.71 -0.81 -12.39
C LYS A 62 -10.45 -0.64 -13.89
N GLU A 63 -9.22 -0.35 -14.28
CA GLU A 63 -8.84 -0.23 -15.70
C GLU A 63 -9.07 -1.54 -16.47
N ILE A 64 -8.76 -2.68 -15.85
CA ILE A 64 -9.01 -4.00 -16.45
C ILE A 64 -10.52 -4.24 -16.62
N GLU A 65 -11.34 -3.91 -15.62
CA GLU A 65 -12.79 -4.07 -15.72
C GLU A 65 -13.39 -3.14 -16.78
N ASP A 66 -12.95 -1.89 -16.84
CA ASP A 66 -13.36 -0.93 -17.88
C ASP A 66 -12.97 -1.44 -19.27
N LEU A 67 -11.79 -2.03 -19.42
CA LEU A 67 -11.36 -2.62 -20.69
C LEU A 67 -12.20 -3.84 -21.07
N LYS A 68 -12.51 -4.72 -20.11
CA LYS A 68 -13.37 -5.88 -20.30
C LYS A 68 -14.78 -5.48 -20.73
N VAL A 69 -15.36 -4.45 -20.10
CA VAL A 69 -16.66 -3.89 -20.50
C VAL A 69 -16.61 -3.36 -21.93
N LYS A 70 -15.57 -2.59 -22.30
CA LYS A 70 -15.41 -2.08 -23.67
C LYS A 70 -15.29 -3.20 -24.70
N ILE A 71 -14.53 -4.26 -24.40
CA ILE A 71 -14.39 -5.43 -25.28
C ILE A 71 -15.75 -6.10 -25.50
N ASN A 72 -16.50 -6.36 -24.43
CA ASN A 72 -17.83 -7.00 -24.53
C ASN A 72 -18.81 -6.15 -25.35
N LEU A 73 -18.80 -4.82 -25.17
CA LEU A 73 -19.63 -3.91 -25.96
C LEU A 73 -19.24 -3.94 -27.44
N MET A 74 -17.94 -3.97 -27.75
CA MET A 74 -17.46 -4.03 -29.13
C MET A 74 -17.80 -5.36 -29.81
N GLU A 75 -17.70 -6.48 -29.09
CA GLU A 75 -18.06 -7.82 -29.56
C GLU A 75 -19.57 -7.92 -29.85
N SER A 76 -20.42 -7.25 -29.05
CA SER A 76 -21.86 -7.16 -29.30
C SER A 76 -22.25 -6.26 -30.48
N SER A 77 -21.41 -5.28 -30.83
CA SER A 77 -21.67 -4.32 -31.92
C SER A 77 -21.25 -4.78 -33.31
N ASN A 78 -20.50 -5.90 -33.42
CA ASN A 78 -20.00 -6.41 -34.69
C ASN A 78 -20.94 -7.45 -35.35
N CYS A 79 -22.21 -7.48 -34.94
CA CYS A 79 -23.24 -8.33 -35.54
C CYS A 79 -24.42 -7.48 -36.03
N GLU A 80 -24.32 -6.99 -37.27
CA GLU A 80 -25.52 -6.81 -38.09
C GLU A 80 -25.40 -7.69 -39.34
N SER A 81 -25.86 -8.94 -39.22
CA SER A 81 -26.80 -9.54 -40.19
C SER A 81 -27.24 -10.95 -39.81
N ARG A 82 -28.57 -11.12 -39.88
CA ARG A 82 -29.38 -12.36 -39.90
C ARG A 82 -29.55 -13.12 -38.58
N SER A 83 -30.72 -12.85 -38.00
CA SER A 83 -31.68 -13.84 -37.48
C SER A 83 -31.09 -15.01 -36.70
N GLU A 84 -31.20 -14.96 -35.37
CA GLU A 84 -32.07 -15.91 -34.66
C GLU A 84 -32.14 -15.59 -33.15
N LEU A 85 -33.34 -15.80 -32.64
CA LEU A 85 -33.75 -15.91 -31.25
C LEU A 85 -33.84 -14.62 -30.41
N GLN A 86 -35.00 -13.99 -30.57
CA GLN A 86 -35.88 -13.84 -29.41
C GLN A 86 -35.96 -15.18 -28.65
N ASN A 87 -35.75 -15.14 -27.33
CA ASN A 87 -36.22 -16.09 -26.29
C ASN A 87 -35.09 -16.50 -25.33
N LYS A 88 -34.89 -15.69 -24.29
CA LYS A 88 -34.78 -16.16 -22.89
C LYS A 88 -34.82 -14.97 -21.92
N ILE A 89 -35.97 -14.29 -21.91
CA ILE A 89 -36.44 -13.59 -20.71
C ILE A 89 -37.20 -14.65 -19.89
N ALA A 90 -36.48 -15.57 -19.25
CA ALA A 90 -37.04 -16.56 -18.32
C ALA A 90 -35.93 -17.22 -17.47
N GLY A 91 -35.85 -16.84 -16.20
CA GLY A 91 -34.99 -17.41 -15.14
C GLY A 91 -33.59 -16.80 -15.13
N GLU A 92 -33.13 -16.03 -14.14
CA GLU A 92 -33.39 -16.05 -12.70
C GLU A 92 -33.74 -14.65 -12.18
N GLN A 93 -34.94 -14.49 -11.62
CA GLN A 93 -35.18 -13.47 -10.61
C GLN A 93 -34.60 -14.02 -9.30
N LEU A 94 -33.48 -13.46 -8.85
CA LEU A 94 -32.98 -13.72 -7.50
C LEU A 94 -33.85 -12.92 -6.52
N HIS A 95 -34.94 -13.55 -6.11
CA HIS A 95 -35.86 -13.07 -5.09
C HIS A 95 -35.13 -13.08 -3.75
N ILE A 96 -34.70 -11.92 -3.25
CA ILE A 96 -34.31 -11.79 -1.84
C ILE A 96 -35.55 -11.35 -1.08
N GLU A 97 -36.28 -12.34 -0.54
CA GLU A 97 -37.26 -12.10 0.52
C GLU A 97 -36.50 -11.65 1.77
N ILE A 98 -36.68 -10.39 2.14
CA ILE A 98 -36.32 -9.90 3.47
C ILE A 98 -37.50 -10.30 4.37
N ASN A 99 -37.33 -11.38 5.14
CA ASN A 99 -38.21 -11.68 6.26
C ASN A 99 -37.89 -10.71 7.39
N ASP A 100 -38.63 -9.60 7.42
CA ASP A 100 -38.78 -8.77 8.61
C ASP A 100 -39.66 -9.52 9.62
N GLU A 101 -39.05 -10.32 10.49
CA GLU A 101 -39.66 -10.63 11.78
C GLU A 101 -38.81 -10.00 12.89
N LEU A 102 -39.29 -8.83 13.32
CA LEU A 102 -38.88 -8.21 14.57
C LEU A 102 -39.22 -9.17 15.71
N ASP A 103 -38.24 -9.49 16.55
CA ASP A 103 -38.54 -9.64 17.96
C ASP A 103 -37.59 -8.84 18.85
N LYS A 104 -38.22 -8.20 19.83
CA LYS A 104 -37.75 -7.07 20.64
C LYS A 104 -36.80 -7.51 21.76
N LYS A 105 -36.11 -6.48 22.29
CA LYS A 105 -35.43 -6.34 23.61
C LYS A 105 -33.90 -6.39 23.54
N ASP A 106 -33.11 -5.44 24.04
CA ASP A 106 -33.35 -4.20 24.79
C ASP A 106 -32.17 -3.23 24.51
N GLU A 107 -32.50 -1.94 24.38
CA GLU A 107 -31.77 -0.69 24.72
C GLU A 107 -30.23 -0.58 24.49
N ILE A 108 -29.71 0.26 23.56
CA ILE A 108 -29.55 1.75 23.60
C ILE A 108 -28.42 2.14 24.62
N GLU A 109 -27.30 2.81 24.32
CA GLU A 109 -27.12 4.05 23.52
C GLU A 109 -25.65 4.43 23.19
N ASN A 110 -25.47 5.02 21.99
CA ASN A 110 -24.68 6.23 21.60
C ASN A 110 -23.15 6.31 21.76
N LYS A 111 -22.35 6.97 20.90
CA LYS A 111 -22.47 7.77 19.65
C LYS A 111 -21.02 7.98 19.15
N SER A 112 -20.65 7.91 17.87
CA SER A 112 -20.82 9.03 16.95
C SER A 112 -20.35 8.67 15.53
N GLU A 113 -21.13 9.17 14.58
CA GLU A 113 -21.11 8.94 13.15
C GLU A 113 -20.09 9.82 12.42
N ILE A 114 -19.56 9.35 11.30
CA ILE A 114 -19.20 10.22 10.17
C ILE A 114 -19.93 9.68 8.93
N LYS A 115 -20.92 10.43 8.45
CA LYS A 115 -21.56 10.23 7.14
C LYS A 115 -20.72 10.95 6.08
N ILE A 116 -20.37 10.26 5.00
CA ILE A 116 -19.89 10.89 3.76
C ILE A 116 -20.91 10.54 2.66
N GLU A 117 -21.55 11.59 2.16
CA GLU A 117 -22.52 11.60 1.08
C GLU A 117 -21.79 11.64 -0.26
N TYR A 118 -22.07 10.70 -1.17
CA TYR A 118 -21.60 10.74 -2.55
C TYR A 118 -22.63 11.53 -3.39
N ASN A 119 -22.22 12.68 -3.91
CA ASN A 119 -22.97 13.43 -4.91
C ASN A 119 -22.38 13.16 -6.30
N GLU A 120 -23.00 12.26 -7.05
CA GLU A 120 -22.74 12.11 -8.48
C GLU A 120 -23.50 13.19 -9.23
N ASN A 121 -22.78 14.22 -9.71
CA ASN A 121 -23.06 14.91 -10.99
C ASN A 121 -22.16 16.14 -11.14
N LYS A 122 -21.05 16.02 -11.89
CA LYS A 122 -20.65 17.11 -12.80
C LYS A 122 -19.79 16.59 -13.95
N LEU A 123 -20.44 16.55 -15.10
CA LEU A 123 -19.94 16.22 -16.41
C LEU A 123 -19.18 17.43 -17.03
N ASN A 124 -18.08 17.13 -17.72
CA ASN A 124 -17.43 17.85 -18.84
C ASN A 124 -16.90 19.28 -18.65
N ASN A 125 -15.58 19.42 -18.73
CA ASN A 125 -14.85 20.03 -19.86
C ASN A 125 -13.43 20.41 -19.41
N GLU A 126 -12.42 19.81 -20.04
CA GLU A 126 -11.22 20.50 -20.56
C GLU A 126 -10.24 19.48 -21.16
N LEU A 127 -10.44 19.23 -22.45
CA LEU A 127 -9.43 18.70 -23.36
C LEU A 127 -8.60 19.90 -23.81
N LYS A 128 -7.34 20.05 -23.38
CA LYS A 128 -6.22 20.60 -24.18
C LYS A 128 -4.85 20.18 -23.62
N THR A 129 -4.16 19.38 -24.45
CA THR A 129 -2.73 19.50 -24.76
C THR A 129 -1.70 19.09 -23.68
N SER A 130 -1.18 17.87 -23.81
CA SER A 130 0.23 17.71 -24.21
C SER A 130 0.45 16.36 -24.89
N GLU A 131 1.10 16.44 -26.05
CA GLU A 131 1.49 15.33 -26.89
C GLU A 131 2.67 14.57 -26.26
N ASN A 132 2.54 13.24 -26.18
CA ASN A 132 3.53 12.19 -26.45
C ASN A 132 3.34 11.00 -25.50
N ILE A 133 2.29 10.22 -25.78
CA ILE A 133 2.20 8.83 -25.31
C ILE A 133 3.27 8.05 -26.10
N LYS A 134 4.44 7.84 -25.50
CA LYS A 134 5.40 6.84 -26.00
C LYS A 134 4.91 5.46 -25.58
N VAL A 135 4.22 4.84 -26.53
CA VAL A 135 3.89 3.41 -26.57
C VAL A 135 5.16 2.57 -26.32
N GLY A 136 5.00 1.50 -25.53
CA GLY A 136 6.05 0.79 -24.80
C GLY A 136 7.22 0.24 -25.63
N ASN A 137 8.43 0.49 -25.12
CA ASN A 137 9.72 0.07 -25.70
C ASN A 137 10.59 -0.69 -24.67
N ASN A 138 9.99 -1.44 -23.74
CA ASN A 138 10.74 -2.06 -22.63
C ASN A 138 11.79 -3.08 -23.12
N GLY A 139 11.51 -3.85 -24.18
CA GLY A 139 12.49 -4.77 -24.78
C GLY A 139 13.72 -4.05 -25.36
N ILE A 140 13.51 -2.91 -26.03
CA ILE A 140 14.59 -2.12 -26.66
C ILE A 140 15.53 -1.52 -25.60
N LYS A 141 15.01 -1.18 -24.41
CA LYS A 141 15.83 -0.70 -23.29
C LYS A 141 16.74 -1.79 -22.72
N VAL A 142 16.24 -3.02 -22.57
CA VAL A 142 17.01 -4.16 -22.05
C VAL A 142 18.18 -4.51 -22.99
N ASP A 143 17.93 -4.60 -24.30
CA ASP A 143 18.97 -4.92 -25.29
C ASP A 143 20.05 -3.83 -25.35
N LYS A 144 19.66 -2.56 -25.23
CA LYS A 144 20.59 -1.42 -25.23
C LYS A 144 21.47 -1.42 -23.98
N ILE A 145 20.91 -1.70 -22.81
CA ILE A 145 21.65 -1.84 -21.55
C ILE A 145 22.62 -3.01 -21.61
N ASN A 146 22.17 -4.17 -22.12
CA ASN A 146 23.03 -5.35 -22.27
C ASN A 146 24.25 -5.06 -23.18
N ARG A 147 24.04 -4.38 -24.30
CA ARG A 147 25.15 -3.96 -25.19
C ARG A 147 26.14 -3.03 -24.47
N MET A 148 25.66 -2.01 -23.76
CA MET A 148 26.52 -1.05 -23.06
C MET A 148 27.31 -1.69 -21.92
N ILE A 149 26.73 -2.68 -21.22
CA ILE A 149 27.44 -3.48 -20.20
C ILE A 149 28.56 -4.30 -20.87
N ASN A 150 28.29 -4.92 -22.02
CA ASN A 150 29.28 -5.69 -22.77
C ASN A 150 30.38 -4.80 -23.40
N GLU A 151 30.08 -3.54 -23.68
CA GLU A 151 31.05 -2.51 -24.10
C GLU A 151 31.93 -2.02 -22.93
N GLY A 152 31.68 -2.49 -21.69
CA GLY A 152 32.46 -2.17 -20.49
C GLY A 152 32.07 -0.86 -19.81
N MET A 153 30.92 -0.30 -20.18
CA MET A 153 30.40 0.96 -19.62
C MET A 153 29.95 0.76 -18.17
N SER A 154 30.17 1.76 -17.32
CA SER A 154 29.77 1.70 -15.92
C SER A 154 28.25 1.90 -15.77
N VAL A 155 27.70 1.40 -14.65
CA VAL A 155 26.27 1.54 -14.34
C VAL A 155 25.84 3.01 -14.30
N ASP A 156 26.75 3.89 -13.88
CA ASP A 156 26.51 5.33 -13.75
C ASP A 156 26.42 6.01 -15.12
N GLU A 157 27.34 5.68 -16.02
CA GLU A 157 27.33 6.18 -17.41
C GLU A 157 26.10 5.69 -18.18
N ILE A 158 25.69 4.43 -17.98
CA ILE A 158 24.49 3.87 -18.61
C ILE A 158 23.23 4.57 -18.10
N ALA A 159 23.15 4.85 -16.79
CA ALA A 159 22.03 5.55 -16.18
C ALA A 159 21.88 6.96 -16.74
N GLU A 160 22.99 7.67 -16.94
CA GLU A 160 23.02 9.02 -17.51
C GLU A 160 22.67 9.02 -19.00
N GLU A 161 23.27 8.13 -19.79
CA GLU A 161 23.05 8.02 -21.25
C GLU A 161 21.62 7.60 -21.62
N LEU A 162 20.99 6.77 -20.79
CA LEU A 162 19.63 6.29 -21.02
C LEU A 162 18.57 7.07 -20.23
N ASN A 163 18.99 8.01 -19.38
CA ASN A 163 18.12 8.76 -18.47
C ASN A 163 17.19 7.82 -17.67
N ILE A 164 17.78 6.79 -17.09
CA ILE A 164 17.12 5.76 -16.27
C ILE A 164 17.78 5.69 -14.89
N GLY A 165 17.05 5.18 -13.90
CA GLY A 165 17.60 5.07 -12.54
C GLY A 165 18.73 4.05 -12.47
N LYS A 166 19.77 4.33 -11.65
CA LYS A 166 20.85 3.35 -11.38
C LYS A 166 20.31 2.00 -10.91
N GLY A 167 19.24 2.02 -10.11
CA GLY A 167 18.54 0.82 -9.66
C GLY A 167 17.89 0.03 -10.80
N GLU A 168 17.35 0.70 -11.82
CA GLU A 168 16.76 0.04 -13.01
C GLU A 168 17.85 -0.62 -13.86
N VAL A 169 19.00 0.04 -14.04
CA VAL A 169 20.16 -0.55 -14.72
C VAL A 169 20.64 -1.81 -13.99
N LEU A 170 20.72 -1.75 -12.66
CA LEU A 170 21.16 -2.87 -11.83
C LEU A 170 20.17 -4.05 -11.90
N LEU A 171 18.88 -3.76 -11.83
CA LEU A 171 17.81 -4.76 -11.93
C LEU A 171 17.87 -5.48 -13.29
N ILE A 172 18.07 -4.74 -14.37
CA ILE A 172 18.17 -5.30 -15.72
C ILE A 172 19.44 -6.14 -15.86
N LYS A 173 20.57 -5.67 -15.33
CA LYS A 173 21.81 -6.42 -15.28
C LYS A 173 21.64 -7.76 -14.56
N GLU A 174 21.00 -7.78 -13.39
CA GLU A 174 20.85 -9.00 -12.59
C GLU A 174 19.84 -10.00 -13.15
N LEU A 175 18.76 -9.52 -13.77
CA LEU A 175 17.66 -10.38 -14.22
C LEU A 175 17.75 -10.80 -15.69
N TYR A 176 18.39 -10.00 -16.54
CA TYR A 176 18.38 -10.20 -18.00
C TYR A 176 19.76 -10.41 -18.61
N VAL A 177 20.84 -10.05 -17.92
CA VAL A 177 22.23 -10.21 -18.40
C VAL A 177 22.91 -11.28 -17.54
N LYS A 178 22.81 -12.54 -17.97
CA LYS A 178 23.39 -13.69 -17.26
C LYS A 178 24.78 -14.03 -17.74
#